data_AF-A0A1X0AT32-F1
#
_entry.id   AF-A0A1X0AT32-F1
#
_cell.length_a   1.000
_cell.length_b   1.000
_cell.length_c   1.000
_cell.angle_alpha   90.00
_cell.angle_beta   90.00
_cell.angle_gamma   90.00
#
_symmetry.space_group_name_H-M   'P 1'
#
loop_
_entity.id
_entity.type
_entity.pdbx_description
1 polymer ?
#
loop_
_entity_poly.entity_id
_entity_poly.type
_entity_poly.pdbx_seq_one_letter_code
_entity_poly.pdbx_strand_id
1 'polypeptide(L)'
;MDQNTAWSTDEVRQFAGKAYAAGQKLAGAAGWSNTGATQTLLWGDFQGSGRTPYRVQVNLVGPTYKCSCPSRQFPCKHVVGLVLRWCGGSVDAASESPASTLTTPAAPKAPREISEKAIAARQRSVAEGLEQLDRWIHDQIRNGIAGISTDPYAGWSEPIAKRMVDAKAPGLAGWLRNLPGYLTHDEWPQMIIEDLGLMQLLIDAYRSIDTLSEETAAAARRHIGFTVARAEVLATDPVTDTWQVLGYAETLEDRYTTRRMWLSGNTTGLLVNVQSTAPSGASFDNRLTPGREFTGGVYLYPGGPSSFRVAIPDGDVPTTPIEQLAVTGTGIDTALAGRARALATDPWLLRYPAIVIARPVQHGKPKRRHLVDADGNALPAICDDDRWARLQAATGGRLHPILAEITTDGIDPLSMLSDAQPSRLSGPAVTAL
;
A
#
# COMPACT_ATOMS: atom_id res chain seq x y z
N MET A 1 34.23 -2.38 21.62
CA MET A 1 33.16 -1.36 21.54
C MET A 1 33.39 -0.71 20.20
N ASP A 2 32.79 -1.30 19.17
CA ASP A 2 33.24 -1.10 17.79
C ASP A 2 32.24 -0.19 17.09
N GLN A 3 32.73 0.90 16.50
CA GLN A 3 31.96 1.92 15.78
C GLN A 3 31.41 1.42 14.43
N ASN A 4 30.85 0.20 14.34
CA ASN A 4 30.57 -0.44 13.06
C ASN A 4 29.09 -0.68 12.72
N THR A 5 28.16 0.13 13.24
CA THR A 5 26.75 0.12 12.80
C THR A 5 26.20 1.53 12.67
N ALA A 6 26.93 2.43 12.01
CA ALA A 6 26.32 3.64 11.47
C ALA A 6 25.64 3.29 10.13
N TRP A 7 24.50 3.92 9.84
CA TRP A 7 23.86 3.76 8.52
C TRP A 7 24.80 4.21 7.40
N SER A 8 24.83 3.47 6.31
CA SER A 8 25.53 3.84 5.08
C SER A 8 24.91 5.10 4.45
N THR A 9 25.69 5.78 3.62
CA THR A 9 25.23 6.98 2.89
C THR A 9 23.97 6.71 2.07
N ASP A 10 23.84 5.51 1.50
CA ASP A 10 22.69 5.12 0.67
C ASP A 10 21.45 4.86 1.54
N GLU A 11 21.60 4.21 2.70
CA GLU A 11 20.51 4.05 3.68
C GLU A 11 20.00 5.40 4.17
N VAL A 12 20.89 6.35 4.45
CA VAL A 12 20.48 7.70 4.86
C VAL A 12 19.78 8.45 3.73
N ARG A 13 20.21 8.28 2.47
CA ARG A 13 19.54 8.89 1.30
C ARG A 13 18.15 8.32 1.09
N GLN A 14 18.01 7.00 1.18
CA GLN A 14 16.73 6.30 1.08
C GLN A 14 15.78 6.74 2.20
N PHE A 15 16.29 6.82 3.44
CA PHE A 15 15.54 7.31 4.59
C PHE A 15 15.10 8.78 4.43
N ALA A 16 16.01 9.66 4.01
CA ALA A 16 15.79 11.09 4.00
C ALA A 16 14.89 11.60 2.87
N GLY A 17 14.85 10.89 1.73
CA GLY A 17 14.09 11.30 0.55
C GLY A 17 14.32 12.78 0.20
N LYS A 18 13.22 13.53 0.00
CA LYS A 18 13.25 14.97 -0.35
C LYS A 18 13.84 15.88 0.75
N ALA A 19 14.02 15.38 1.98
CA ALA A 19 14.57 16.16 3.09
C ALA A 19 16.10 16.11 3.18
N TYR A 20 16.78 15.29 2.37
CA TYR A 20 18.23 15.07 2.45
C TYR A 20 19.04 16.38 2.43
N ALA A 21 18.85 17.22 1.41
CA ALA A 21 19.60 18.48 1.27
C ALA A 21 19.33 19.47 2.43
N ALA A 22 18.09 19.50 2.94
CA ALA A 22 17.73 20.37 4.06
C ALA A 22 18.28 19.84 5.40
N GLY A 23 18.30 18.52 5.59
CA GLY A 23 18.88 17.88 6.76
C GLY A 23 20.40 17.98 6.79
N GLN A 24 21.07 17.89 5.63
CA GLN A 24 22.53 18.05 5.54
C GLN A 24 23.01 19.41 6.06
N LYS A 25 22.26 20.48 5.78
CA LYS A 25 22.53 21.82 6.32
C LYS A 25 22.42 21.88 7.85
N LEU A 26 21.58 21.03 8.45
CA LEU A 26 21.37 21.01 9.90
C LEU A 26 22.33 20.07 10.63
N ALA A 27 22.91 19.07 9.97
CA ALA A 27 23.81 18.11 10.60
C ALA A 27 25.00 18.81 11.30
N GLY A 28 25.58 19.83 10.64
CA GLY A 28 26.70 20.62 11.16
C GLY A 28 26.30 21.92 11.89
N ALA A 29 25.01 22.20 12.09
CA ALA A 29 24.57 23.45 12.69
C ALA A 29 24.81 23.47 14.22
N ALA A 30 25.14 24.65 14.77
CA ALA A 30 25.37 24.86 16.21
C ALA A 30 24.09 24.77 17.08
N GLY A 31 22.93 24.50 16.48
CA GLY A 31 21.64 24.45 17.18
C GLY A 31 21.34 23.13 17.90
N TRP A 32 22.22 22.12 17.82
CA TRP A 32 22.03 20.84 18.49
C TRP A 32 22.50 20.87 19.95
N SER A 33 21.66 20.35 20.84
CA SER A 33 21.99 20.09 22.24
C SER A 33 21.38 18.76 22.69
N ASN A 34 21.81 18.26 23.86
CA ASN A 34 21.31 17.02 24.47
C ASN A 34 21.31 15.82 23.49
N THR A 35 22.29 15.74 22.60
CA THR A 35 22.39 14.64 21.64
C THR A 35 22.98 13.40 22.29
N GLY A 36 22.45 12.23 21.96
CA GLY A 36 23.04 10.95 22.38
C GLY A 36 22.50 9.79 21.56
N ALA A 37 23.24 8.69 21.56
CA ALA A 37 22.85 7.45 20.90
C ALA A 37 23.09 6.23 21.79
N THR A 38 22.11 5.33 21.87
CA THR A 38 22.31 3.94 22.31
C THR A 38 22.44 3.04 21.07
N GLN A 39 22.47 1.72 21.26
CA GLN A 39 22.38 0.76 20.14
C GLN A 39 21.06 0.86 19.37
N THR A 40 19.99 1.38 19.98
CA THR A 40 18.62 1.31 19.45
C THR A 40 17.94 2.65 19.30
N LEU A 41 18.45 3.71 19.93
CA LEU A 41 17.82 5.01 19.96
C LEU A 41 18.84 6.12 19.75
N LEU A 42 18.52 7.06 18.89
CA LEU A 42 19.22 8.31 18.67
C LEU A 42 18.30 9.46 19.07
N TRP A 43 18.80 10.43 19.83
CA TRP A 43 18.02 11.59 20.25
C TRP A 43 18.83 12.88 20.22
N GLY A 44 18.12 14.00 20.22
CA GLY A 44 18.71 15.34 20.31
C GLY A 44 17.64 16.42 20.34
N ASP A 45 17.99 17.55 20.90
CA ASP A 45 17.19 18.77 20.88
C ASP A 45 17.79 19.76 19.86
N PHE A 46 16.94 20.34 19.01
CA PHE A 46 17.37 21.32 18.02
C PHE A 46 16.74 22.69 18.27
N GLN A 47 17.57 23.70 18.52
CA GLN A 47 17.15 25.08 18.69
C GLN A 47 16.71 25.68 17.33
N GLY A 48 15.40 25.68 17.10
CA GLY A 48 14.77 26.36 15.97
C GLY A 48 14.50 27.85 16.22
N SER A 49 13.59 28.41 15.43
CA SER A 49 13.16 29.82 15.56
C SER A 49 12.24 30.09 16.76
N GLY A 50 11.78 29.05 17.46
CA GLY A 50 10.92 29.16 18.64
C GLY A 50 11.70 29.13 19.96
N ARG A 51 11.04 29.52 21.05
CA ARG A 51 11.66 29.53 22.40
C ARG A 51 11.98 28.14 22.95
N THR A 52 11.24 27.11 22.52
CA THR A 52 11.44 25.72 22.97
C THR A 52 12.14 24.93 21.87
N PRO A 53 13.28 24.25 22.16
CA PRO A 53 13.94 23.39 21.20
C PRO A 53 13.03 22.27 20.68
N TYR A 54 13.19 21.91 19.40
CA TYR A 54 12.51 20.75 18.83
C TYR A 54 13.19 19.48 19.29
N ARG A 55 12.45 18.61 19.97
CA ARG A 55 12.94 17.31 20.40
C ARG A 55 12.85 16.33 19.24
N VAL A 56 13.93 15.62 18.99
CA VAL A 56 14.08 14.66 17.88
C VAL A 56 14.49 13.32 18.46
N GLN A 57 13.84 12.26 18.00
CA GLN A 57 14.14 10.88 18.35
C GLN A 57 14.07 10.01 17.10
N VAL A 58 15.01 9.08 16.96
CA VAL A 58 15.12 8.16 15.83
C VAL A 58 15.48 6.79 16.38
N ASN A 59 14.71 5.76 16.02
CA ASN A 59 15.08 4.38 16.30
C ASN A 59 16.14 3.94 15.27
N LEU A 60 17.23 3.37 15.76
CA LEU A 60 18.40 2.96 14.96
C LEU A 60 18.31 1.52 14.44
N VAL A 61 17.45 0.70 15.06
CA VAL A 61 17.18 -0.70 14.68
C VAL A 61 15.98 -0.82 13.71
N GLY A 62 15.16 0.24 13.60
CA GLY A 62 14.12 0.38 12.57
C GLY A 62 13.71 1.84 12.38
N PRO A 63 13.23 2.30 11.21
CA PRO A 63 13.19 3.72 10.84
C PRO A 63 11.96 4.46 11.37
N THR A 64 11.64 4.30 12.66
CA THR A 64 10.65 5.14 13.35
C THR A 64 11.32 6.38 13.91
N TYR A 65 10.68 7.53 13.79
CA TYR A 65 11.21 8.78 14.30
C TYR A 65 10.09 9.70 14.77
N LYS A 66 10.43 10.58 15.70
CA LYS A 66 9.55 11.65 16.17
C LYS A 66 10.32 12.96 16.19
N CYS A 67 9.65 14.02 15.77
CA CYS A 67 10.16 15.37 15.94
C CYS A 67 9.01 16.29 16.37
N SER A 68 9.22 17.11 17.38
CA SER A 68 8.21 18.08 17.83
C SER A 68 8.10 19.34 16.96
N CYS A 69 8.80 19.40 15.82
CA CYS A 69 8.74 20.54 14.91
C CYS A 69 7.41 20.56 14.12
N PRO A 70 6.89 21.75 13.74
CA PRO A 70 5.62 21.89 13.04
C PRO A 70 5.70 21.57 11.53
N SER A 71 6.79 20.93 11.07
CA SER A 71 6.99 20.63 9.65
C SER A 71 5.98 19.60 9.15
N ARG A 72 5.46 19.80 7.94
CA ARG A 72 4.57 18.85 7.23
C ARG A 72 5.34 17.90 6.30
N GLN A 73 6.67 18.00 6.25
CA GLN A 73 7.56 17.15 5.46
C GLN A 73 8.18 16.10 6.38
N PHE A 74 8.03 14.81 6.05
CA PHE A 74 8.51 13.70 6.87
C PHE A 74 9.39 12.73 6.05
N PRO A 75 10.54 12.28 6.57
CA PRO A 75 11.20 12.80 7.77
C PRO A 75 11.54 14.28 7.60
N CYS A 76 11.39 15.06 8.67
CA CYS A 76 11.68 16.48 8.61
C CYS A 76 13.20 16.70 8.58
N LYS A 77 13.63 17.90 8.18
CA LYS A 77 15.05 18.27 8.17
C LYS A 77 15.77 18.05 9.51
N HIS A 78 15.06 18.11 10.65
CA HIS A 78 15.66 17.87 11.97
C HIS A 78 15.94 16.37 12.20
N VAL A 79 14.99 15.50 11.85
CA VAL A 79 15.18 14.03 11.90
C VAL A 79 16.37 13.62 11.04
N VAL A 80 16.37 14.07 9.77
CA VAL A 80 17.46 13.77 8.84
C VAL A 80 18.78 14.39 9.31
N GLY A 81 18.76 15.62 9.83
CA GLY A 81 19.94 16.29 10.36
C GLY A 81 20.57 15.55 11.54
N LEU A 82 19.76 15.00 12.45
CA LEU A 82 20.24 14.22 13.58
C LEU A 82 20.89 12.89 13.12
N VAL A 83 20.26 12.18 12.19
CA VAL A 83 20.80 10.94 11.60
C VAL A 83 22.13 11.21 10.90
N LEU A 84 22.20 12.25 10.08
CA LEU A 84 23.44 12.63 9.38
C LEU A 84 24.55 13.04 10.37
N ARG A 85 24.20 13.71 11.46
CA ARG A 85 25.15 14.07 12.53
C ARG A 85 25.71 12.84 13.24
N TRP A 86 24.85 11.85 13.52
CA TRP A 86 25.26 10.56 14.11
C TRP A 86 26.15 9.76 13.15
N CYS A 87 25.78 9.64 11.87
CA CYS A 87 26.61 8.98 10.85
C CYS A 87 27.96 9.69 10.65
N GLY A 88 28.01 11.00 10.85
CA GLY A 88 29.24 11.80 10.83
C GLY A 88 30.05 11.75 12.13
N GLY A 89 29.73 10.86 13.07
CA GLY A 89 30.47 10.68 14.32
C GLY A 89 30.37 11.84 15.31
N SER A 90 29.40 12.74 15.13
CA SER A 90 29.23 13.97 15.93
C SER A 90 28.14 13.85 17.00
N VAL A 91 27.79 12.62 17.40
CA VAL A 91 26.87 12.29 18.49
C VAL A 91 27.51 11.21 19.36
N ASP A 92 27.61 11.49 20.66
CA ASP A 92 28.25 10.58 21.61
C ASP A 92 27.37 9.35 21.93
N ALA A 93 28.02 8.22 22.15
CA ALA A 93 27.36 7.02 22.66
C ALA A 93 27.02 7.20 24.15
N ALA A 94 25.81 6.80 24.53
CA ALA A 94 25.32 6.83 25.90
C ALA A 94 24.83 5.45 26.33
N SER A 95 24.98 5.13 27.62
CA SER A 95 24.58 3.83 28.19
C SER A 95 23.07 3.73 28.44
N GLU A 96 22.37 4.85 28.59
CA GLU A 96 20.94 4.89 28.90
C GLU A 96 20.28 6.13 28.28
N SER A 97 19.03 5.99 27.83
CA SER A 97 18.25 7.10 27.27
C SER A 97 17.60 7.93 28.39
N PRO A 98 17.47 9.27 28.25
CA PRO A 98 16.77 10.08 29.24
C PRO A 98 15.28 9.72 29.33
N ALA A 99 14.74 9.68 30.56
CA ALA A 99 13.37 9.23 30.90
C ALA A 99 12.22 10.00 30.21
N SER A 100 12.49 11.13 29.54
CA SER A 100 11.52 11.91 28.78
C SER A 100 11.45 11.46 27.32
N THR A 101 11.03 10.21 27.10
CA THR A 101 10.72 9.69 25.76
C THR A 101 9.31 10.13 25.33
N LEU A 102 9.17 10.58 24.09
CA LEU A 102 7.85 10.90 23.53
C LEU A 102 7.07 9.59 23.41
N THR A 103 6.09 9.42 24.31
CA THR A 103 5.24 8.23 24.47
C THR A 103 4.83 7.66 23.12
N THR A 104 5.12 6.39 22.88
CA THR A 104 4.60 5.56 21.79
C THR A 104 3.10 5.82 21.62
N PRO A 105 2.56 5.88 20.39
CA PRO A 105 1.10 5.84 20.22
C PRO A 105 0.57 4.69 21.07
N ALA A 106 -0.48 4.97 21.86
CA ALA A 106 -1.08 3.99 22.72
C ALA A 106 -1.27 2.67 21.97
N ALA A 107 -0.87 1.56 22.59
CA ALA A 107 -1.14 0.23 22.08
C ALA A 107 -2.61 0.16 21.65
N PRO A 108 -2.92 -0.50 20.51
CA PRO A 108 -4.30 -0.65 20.07
C PRO A 108 -5.12 -1.16 21.25
N LYS A 109 -6.19 -0.43 21.57
CA LYS A 109 -7.12 -0.85 22.63
C LYS A 109 -7.49 -2.29 22.34
N ALA A 110 -7.36 -3.16 23.35
CA ALA A 110 -7.73 -4.56 23.24
C ALA A 110 -9.12 -4.66 22.56
N PRO A 111 -9.31 -5.63 21.64
CA PRO A 111 -10.59 -5.80 20.96
C PRO A 111 -11.69 -5.83 22.01
N ARG A 112 -12.60 -4.85 21.97
CA ARG A 112 -13.83 -4.95 22.75
C ARG A 112 -14.63 -6.06 22.10
N GLU A 113 -14.97 -7.09 22.86
CA GLU A 113 -15.96 -8.08 22.44
C GLU A 113 -17.21 -7.32 21.96
N ILE A 114 -17.47 -7.42 20.66
CA ILE A 114 -18.64 -6.82 20.04
C ILE A 114 -19.79 -7.75 20.36
N SER A 115 -20.79 -7.27 21.10
CA SER A 115 -21.96 -8.08 21.41
C SER A 115 -22.66 -8.54 20.13
N GLU A 116 -23.23 -9.74 20.15
CA GLU A 116 -24.04 -10.27 19.03
C GLU A 116 -25.13 -9.28 18.61
N LYS A 117 -25.71 -8.57 19.58
CA LYS A 117 -26.70 -7.51 19.33
C LYS A 117 -26.13 -6.36 18.50
N ALA A 118 -24.88 -5.96 18.71
CA ALA A 118 -24.22 -4.91 17.93
C ALA A 118 -23.86 -5.39 16.51
N ILE A 119 -23.50 -6.67 16.34
CA ILE A 119 -23.29 -7.28 15.02
C ILE A 119 -24.61 -7.31 14.24
N ALA A 120 -25.69 -7.81 14.85
CA ALA A 120 -27.01 -7.86 14.25
C ALA A 120 -27.56 -6.46 13.91
N ALA A 121 -27.33 -5.48 14.79
CA ALA A 121 -27.70 -4.08 14.51
C ALA A 121 -26.94 -3.52 13.29
N ARG A 122 -25.63 -3.78 13.18
CA ARG A 122 -24.85 -3.39 12.01
C ARG A 122 -25.35 -4.05 10.73
N GLN A 123 -25.61 -5.36 10.75
CA GLN A 123 -26.14 -6.09 9.60
C GLN A 123 -27.48 -5.52 9.14
N ARG A 124 -28.38 -5.19 10.08
CA ARG A 124 -29.67 -4.55 9.76
C ARG A 124 -29.48 -3.17 9.13
N SER A 125 -28.63 -2.32 9.70
CA SER A 125 -28.34 -1.00 9.13
C SER A 125 -27.77 -1.10 7.72
N VAL A 126 -26.88 -2.06 7.46
CA VAL A 126 -26.34 -2.30 6.12
C VAL A 126 -27.45 -2.73 5.18
N ALA A 127 -28.27 -3.72 5.55
CA ALA A 127 -29.37 -4.20 4.71
C ALA A 127 -30.35 -3.08 4.32
N GLU A 128 -30.79 -2.26 5.28
CA GLU A 128 -31.65 -1.09 5.03
C GLU A 128 -30.99 -0.03 4.12
N GLY A 129 -29.67 0.13 4.22
CA GLY A 129 -28.89 0.97 3.33
C GLY A 129 -28.86 0.42 1.90
N LEU A 130 -28.60 -0.87 1.74
CA LEU A 130 -28.56 -1.52 0.44
C LEU A 130 -29.92 -1.48 -0.26
N GLU A 131 -31.04 -1.59 0.46
CA GLU A 131 -32.39 -1.39 -0.11
C GLU A 131 -32.65 0.05 -0.59
N GLN A 132 -32.03 1.05 0.03
CA GLN A 132 -32.08 2.43 -0.47
C GLN A 132 -31.21 2.59 -1.72
N LEU A 133 -30.03 1.98 -1.74
CA LEU A 133 -29.14 2.01 -2.89
C LEU A 133 -29.76 1.30 -4.12
N ASP A 134 -30.33 0.11 -3.93
CA ASP A 134 -31.04 -0.67 -4.94
C ASP A 134 -32.13 0.15 -5.64
N ARG A 135 -33.00 0.81 -4.85
CA ARG A 135 -34.02 1.74 -5.38
C ARG A 135 -33.41 2.91 -6.14
N TRP A 136 -32.35 3.52 -5.58
CA TRP A 136 -31.67 4.64 -6.22
C TRP A 136 -31.05 4.24 -7.57
N ILE A 137 -30.41 3.07 -7.66
CA ILE A 137 -29.85 2.50 -8.91
C ILE A 137 -30.99 2.32 -9.93
N HIS A 138 -32.09 1.68 -9.53
CA HIS A 138 -33.25 1.48 -10.40
C HIS A 138 -33.85 2.80 -10.92
N ASP A 139 -33.85 3.84 -10.09
CA ASP A 139 -34.30 5.18 -10.50
C ASP A 139 -33.34 5.82 -11.51
N GLN A 140 -32.02 5.60 -11.39
CA GLN A 140 -31.06 6.08 -12.40
C GLN A 140 -31.31 5.42 -13.76
N ILE A 141 -31.54 4.11 -13.77
CA ILE A 141 -31.81 3.36 -15.00
C ILE A 141 -33.15 3.76 -15.62
N ARG A 142 -34.20 3.93 -14.80
CA ARG A 142 -35.54 4.29 -15.29
C ARG A 142 -35.59 5.70 -15.89
N ASN A 143 -34.93 6.66 -15.24
CA ASN A 143 -34.98 8.07 -15.64
C ASN A 143 -33.90 8.43 -16.67
N GLY A 144 -32.90 7.56 -16.86
CA GLY A 144 -31.73 7.80 -17.69
C GLY A 144 -30.67 8.64 -16.97
N ILE A 145 -29.43 8.51 -17.43
CA ILE A 145 -28.24 9.10 -16.78
C ILE A 145 -27.74 10.40 -17.44
N ALA A 146 -28.38 10.85 -18.52
CA ALA A 146 -27.93 12.02 -19.30
C ALA A 146 -27.92 13.34 -18.49
N GLY A 147 -28.77 13.46 -17.46
CA GLY A 147 -28.93 14.67 -16.65
C GLY A 147 -27.89 14.85 -15.54
N ILE A 148 -27.06 13.84 -15.25
CA ILE A 148 -26.13 13.81 -14.12
C ILE A 148 -25.15 14.99 -14.11
N SER A 149 -24.69 15.41 -15.30
CA SER A 149 -23.62 16.41 -15.48
C SER A 149 -23.94 17.80 -14.92
N THR A 150 -25.21 18.08 -14.59
CA THR A 150 -25.64 19.38 -14.06
C THR A 150 -25.13 19.62 -12.62
N ASP A 151 -25.17 18.59 -11.77
CA ASP A 151 -24.65 18.63 -10.39
C ASP A 151 -24.22 17.22 -9.95
N PRO A 152 -23.12 16.69 -10.52
CA PRO A 152 -22.78 15.28 -10.41
C PRO A 152 -22.24 14.91 -9.03
N TYR A 153 -21.59 15.84 -8.33
CA TYR A 153 -21.03 15.58 -7.01
C TYR A 153 -22.05 15.84 -5.90
N ALA A 154 -22.53 17.08 -5.75
CA ALA A 154 -23.31 17.48 -4.59
C ALA A 154 -24.78 17.02 -4.69
N GLY A 155 -25.36 17.10 -5.88
CA GLY A 155 -26.77 16.81 -6.14
C GLY A 155 -27.06 15.34 -6.46
N TRP A 156 -26.11 14.63 -7.09
CA TRP A 156 -26.31 13.27 -7.56
C TRP A 156 -25.73 12.19 -6.64
N SER A 157 -24.40 12.10 -6.51
CA SER A 157 -23.76 10.96 -5.82
C SER A 157 -23.56 11.14 -4.32
N GLU A 158 -23.24 12.35 -3.83
CA GLU A 158 -22.96 12.58 -2.41
C GLU A 158 -24.17 12.31 -1.48
N PRO A 159 -25.43 12.63 -1.82
CA PRO A 159 -26.57 12.34 -0.95
C PRO A 159 -26.75 10.85 -0.66
N ILE A 160 -26.59 10.00 -1.68
CA ILE A 160 -26.67 8.54 -1.51
C ILE A 160 -25.41 7.99 -0.83
N ALA A 161 -24.23 8.55 -1.11
CA ALA A 161 -22.99 8.17 -0.42
C ALA A 161 -23.04 8.44 1.09
N LYS A 162 -23.62 9.57 1.53
CA LYS A 162 -23.85 9.85 2.96
C LYS A 162 -24.74 8.82 3.61
N ARG A 163 -25.83 8.41 2.94
CA ARG A 163 -26.71 7.33 3.42
C ARG A 163 -25.96 6.01 3.58
N MET A 164 -25.02 5.68 2.69
CA MET A 164 -24.19 4.48 2.84
C MET A 164 -23.26 4.57 4.06
N VAL A 165 -22.71 5.74 4.37
CA VAL A 165 -21.93 5.95 5.61
C VAL A 165 -22.80 5.71 6.84
N ASP A 166 -24.00 6.29 6.87
CA ASP A 166 -24.96 6.13 7.97
C ASP A 166 -25.38 4.65 8.14
N ALA A 167 -25.57 3.96 7.02
CA ALA A 167 -25.88 2.54 6.93
C ALA A 167 -24.70 1.60 7.25
N LYS A 168 -23.51 2.12 7.60
CA LYS A 168 -22.30 1.34 7.89
C LYS A 168 -21.74 0.55 6.68
N ALA A 169 -21.95 1.09 5.48
CA ALA A 169 -21.41 0.60 4.20
C ALA A 169 -20.41 1.61 3.58
N PRO A 170 -19.28 1.92 4.25
CA PRO A 170 -18.36 2.96 3.79
C PRO A 170 -17.64 2.62 2.46
N GLY A 171 -17.53 1.34 2.08
CA GLY A 171 -16.95 0.95 0.80
C GLY A 171 -17.81 1.42 -0.37
N LEU A 172 -19.12 1.17 -0.31
CA LEU A 172 -20.09 1.69 -1.28
C LEU A 172 -20.16 3.22 -1.28
N ALA A 173 -20.03 3.86 -0.12
CA ALA A 173 -19.95 5.32 -0.05
C ALA A 173 -18.74 5.87 -0.81
N GLY A 174 -17.57 5.24 -0.67
CA GLY A 174 -16.36 5.61 -1.41
C GLY A 174 -16.54 5.40 -2.91
N TRP A 175 -17.13 4.28 -3.30
CA TRP A 175 -17.40 3.96 -4.70
C TRP A 175 -18.33 4.99 -5.37
N LEU A 176 -19.45 5.32 -4.74
CA LEU A 176 -20.40 6.34 -5.22
C LEU A 176 -19.72 7.72 -5.40
N ARG A 177 -18.79 8.09 -4.51
CA ARG A 177 -18.04 9.35 -4.62
C ARG A 177 -17.07 9.39 -5.81
N ASN A 178 -16.67 8.24 -6.33
CA ASN A 178 -15.78 8.16 -7.48
C ASN A 178 -16.52 8.25 -8.81
N LEU A 179 -17.81 7.88 -8.88
CA LEU A 179 -18.60 7.88 -10.12
C LEU A 179 -18.53 9.20 -10.93
N PRO A 180 -18.64 10.40 -10.31
CA PRO A 180 -18.56 11.65 -11.06
C PRO A 180 -17.23 11.85 -11.80
N GLY A 181 -16.14 11.21 -11.35
CA GLY A 181 -14.85 11.26 -12.03
C GLY A 181 -14.90 10.72 -13.45
N TYR A 182 -15.80 9.77 -13.73
CA TYR A 182 -15.97 9.20 -15.07
C TYR A 182 -16.47 10.20 -16.09
N LEU A 183 -17.17 11.27 -15.70
CA LEU A 183 -17.71 12.28 -16.63
C LEU A 183 -16.63 13.01 -17.45
N THR A 184 -15.35 12.85 -17.06
CA THR A 184 -14.21 13.36 -17.82
C THR A 184 -13.80 12.48 -19.00
N HIS A 185 -14.39 11.29 -19.13
CA HIS A 185 -14.14 10.33 -20.20
C HIS A 185 -15.24 10.39 -21.27
N ASP A 186 -14.89 10.11 -22.52
CA ASP A 186 -15.85 10.06 -23.62
C ASP A 186 -16.89 8.94 -23.44
N GLU A 187 -16.45 7.79 -22.92
CA GLU A 187 -17.28 6.60 -22.66
C GLU A 187 -17.94 6.60 -21.26
N TRP A 188 -18.05 7.76 -20.62
CA TRP A 188 -18.60 7.88 -19.27
C TRP A 188 -19.96 7.19 -19.06
N PRO A 189 -20.91 7.16 -20.02
CA PRO A 189 -22.19 6.52 -19.77
C PRO A 189 -22.04 5.01 -19.56
N GLN A 190 -21.17 4.37 -20.35
CA GLN A 190 -20.87 2.95 -20.21
C GLN A 190 -20.23 2.68 -18.85
N MET A 191 -19.22 3.46 -18.46
CA MET A 191 -18.50 3.28 -17.19
C MET A 191 -19.42 3.42 -15.98
N ILE A 192 -20.32 4.42 -15.98
CA ILE A 192 -21.31 4.58 -14.89
C ILE A 192 -22.26 3.38 -14.85
N ILE A 193 -22.77 2.91 -16.00
CA ILE A 193 -23.70 1.77 -16.04
C ILE A 193 -23.02 0.48 -15.55
N GLU A 194 -21.77 0.25 -15.95
CA GLU A 194 -20.97 -0.89 -15.48
C GLU A 194 -20.81 -0.88 -13.96
N ASP A 195 -20.44 0.26 -13.38
CA ASP A 195 -20.28 0.39 -11.93
C ASP A 195 -21.61 0.26 -11.18
N LEU A 196 -22.72 0.83 -11.70
CA LEU A 196 -24.05 0.62 -11.12
C LEU A 196 -24.46 -0.86 -11.17
N GLY A 197 -24.12 -1.57 -12.25
CA GLY A 197 -24.35 -3.01 -12.38
C GLY A 197 -23.52 -3.83 -11.39
N LEU A 198 -22.25 -3.46 -11.18
CA LEU A 198 -21.41 -4.11 -10.18
C LEU A 198 -21.90 -3.81 -8.74
N MET A 199 -22.39 -2.60 -8.46
CA MET A 199 -23.04 -2.30 -7.17
C MET A 199 -24.30 -3.13 -6.96
N GLN A 200 -25.13 -3.31 -8.01
CA GLN A 200 -26.30 -4.17 -7.94
C GLN A 200 -25.91 -5.63 -7.64
N LEU A 201 -24.87 -6.14 -8.31
CA LEU A 201 -24.34 -7.47 -8.03
C LEU A 201 -23.90 -7.61 -6.56
N LEU A 202 -23.30 -6.56 -5.97
CA LEU A 202 -22.87 -6.56 -4.57
C LEU A 202 -24.06 -6.56 -3.60
N ILE A 203 -25.13 -5.82 -3.93
CA ILE A 203 -26.39 -5.84 -3.19
C ILE A 203 -26.98 -7.24 -3.18
N ASP A 204 -27.07 -7.88 -4.34
CA ASP A 204 -27.65 -9.21 -4.48
C ASP A 204 -26.80 -10.27 -3.76
N ALA A 205 -25.47 -10.20 -3.90
CA ALA A 205 -24.55 -11.07 -3.17
C ALA A 205 -24.69 -10.92 -1.65
N TYR A 206 -24.89 -9.71 -1.13
CA TYR A 206 -25.11 -9.52 0.31
C TYR A 206 -26.47 -10.04 0.78
N ARG A 207 -27.52 -9.89 -0.04
CA ARG A 207 -28.86 -10.44 0.25
C ARG A 207 -28.83 -11.97 0.37
N SER A 208 -28.02 -12.64 -0.46
CA SER A 208 -27.86 -14.09 -0.44
C SER A 208 -26.58 -14.55 0.26
N ILE A 209 -26.02 -13.75 1.17
CA ILE A 209 -24.64 -13.97 1.66
C ILE A 209 -24.43 -15.32 2.34
N ASP A 210 -25.46 -15.85 2.99
CA ASP A 210 -25.41 -17.14 3.70
C ASP A 210 -25.41 -18.35 2.76
N THR A 211 -25.72 -18.17 1.48
CA THR A 211 -25.65 -19.22 0.45
C THR A 211 -24.35 -19.21 -0.35
N LEU A 212 -23.51 -18.18 -0.16
CA LEU A 212 -22.24 -18.03 -0.87
C LEU A 212 -21.13 -18.88 -0.23
N SER A 213 -20.07 -19.14 -0.99
CA SER A 213 -18.83 -19.65 -0.41
C SER A 213 -18.29 -18.67 0.63
N GLU A 214 -17.54 -19.17 1.62
CA GLU A 214 -16.93 -18.31 2.64
C GLU A 214 -16.03 -17.22 2.02
N GLU A 215 -15.30 -17.58 0.95
CA GLU A 215 -14.41 -16.66 0.24
C GLU A 215 -15.18 -15.52 -0.44
N THR A 216 -16.26 -15.83 -1.17
CA THR A 216 -17.08 -14.83 -1.86
C THR A 216 -17.87 -13.98 -0.86
N ALA A 217 -18.38 -14.59 0.22
CA ALA A 217 -19.04 -13.85 1.29
C ALA A 217 -18.08 -12.86 1.99
N ALA A 218 -16.82 -13.26 2.21
CA ALA A 218 -15.79 -12.39 2.74
C ALA A 218 -15.42 -11.25 1.76
N ALA A 219 -15.35 -11.54 0.46
CA ALA A 219 -15.15 -10.52 -0.57
C ALA A 219 -16.29 -9.49 -0.60
N ALA A 220 -17.54 -9.93 -0.61
CA ALA A 220 -18.71 -9.04 -0.56
C ALA A 220 -18.70 -8.14 0.70
N ARG A 221 -18.42 -8.72 1.87
CA ARG A 221 -18.28 -7.97 3.12
C ARG A 221 -17.17 -6.91 3.03
N ARG A 222 -16.01 -7.26 2.45
CA ARG A 222 -14.89 -6.34 2.26
C ARG A 222 -15.29 -5.14 1.40
N HIS A 223 -15.95 -5.36 0.27
CA HIS A 223 -16.39 -4.28 -0.65
C HIS A 223 -17.49 -3.40 -0.07
N ILE A 224 -18.34 -3.93 0.81
CA ILE A 224 -19.30 -3.11 1.58
C ILE A 224 -18.59 -2.23 2.62
N GLY A 225 -17.46 -2.69 3.16
CA GLY A 225 -16.67 -1.99 4.17
C GLY A 225 -16.72 -2.63 5.56
N PHE A 226 -17.01 -3.93 5.64
CA PHE A 226 -16.72 -4.70 6.84
C PHE A 226 -15.20 -4.86 7.00
N THR A 227 -14.71 -4.65 8.21
CA THR A 227 -13.30 -4.73 8.55
C THR A 227 -13.10 -5.93 9.48
N VAL A 228 -12.12 -6.77 9.16
CA VAL A 228 -11.64 -7.82 10.07
C VAL A 228 -10.54 -7.23 10.94
N ALA A 229 -10.64 -7.40 12.26
CA ALA A 229 -9.65 -6.83 13.16
C ALA A 229 -8.31 -7.56 12.97
N ARG A 230 -7.19 -6.81 12.92
CA ARG A 230 -5.86 -7.42 12.78
C ARG A 230 -5.58 -8.45 13.88
N ALA A 231 -6.05 -8.22 15.10
CA ALA A 231 -5.89 -9.16 16.21
C ALA A 231 -6.61 -10.49 15.97
N GLU A 232 -7.78 -10.48 15.32
CA GLU A 232 -8.50 -11.70 14.93
C GLU A 232 -7.73 -12.46 13.86
N VAL A 233 -7.16 -11.75 12.88
CA VAL A 233 -6.31 -12.36 11.84
C VAL A 233 -5.05 -12.97 12.43
N LEU A 234 -4.38 -12.29 13.37
CA LEU A 234 -3.20 -12.82 14.05
C LEU A 234 -3.49 -14.01 14.99
N ALA A 235 -4.77 -14.29 15.29
CA ALA A 235 -5.19 -15.43 16.07
C ALA A 235 -5.45 -16.69 15.23
N THR A 236 -5.43 -16.60 13.89
CA THR A 236 -5.56 -17.76 12.99
C THR A 236 -4.22 -18.48 12.83
N ASP A 237 -4.23 -19.61 12.13
CA ASP A 237 -2.99 -20.32 11.82
C ASP A 237 -2.12 -19.51 10.83
N PRO A 238 -0.80 -19.38 11.07
CA PRO A 238 0.11 -18.70 10.16
C PRO A 238 0.53 -19.61 9.00
N VAL A 239 0.76 -19.00 7.84
CA VAL A 239 1.57 -19.60 6.77
C VAL A 239 3.02 -19.21 6.98
N THR A 240 3.87 -20.19 7.33
CA THR A 240 5.30 -19.97 7.52
C THR A 240 6.04 -20.21 6.21
N ASP A 241 6.88 -19.25 5.80
CA ASP A 241 7.74 -19.35 4.62
C ASP A 241 8.94 -18.39 4.79
N THR A 242 9.85 -18.40 3.81
CA THR A 242 10.76 -17.30 3.55
C THR A 242 10.09 -16.35 2.55
N TRP A 243 9.80 -15.13 3.00
CA TRP A 243 9.06 -14.13 2.25
C TRP A 243 9.99 -13.09 1.65
N GLN A 244 10.03 -13.01 0.33
CA GLN A 244 10.80 -12.03 -0.42
C GLN A 244 9.96 -10.76 -0.66
N VAL A 245 10.46 -9.60 -0.25
CA VAL A 245 9.80 -8.31 -0.45
C VAL A 245 10.11 -7.81 -1.87
N LEU A 246 9.11 -7.85 -2.74
CA LEU A 246 9.29 -7.63 -4.18
C LEU A 246 9.00 -6.20 -4.64
N GLY A 247 8.34 -5.39 -3.82
CA GLY A 247 7.96 -4.04 -4.20
C GLY A 247 6.77 -3.53 -3.42
N TYR A 248 6.27 -2.37 -3.82
CA TYR A 248 5.07 -1.81 -3.24
C TYR A 248 4.26 -1.02 -4.27
N ALA A 249 2.97 -0.89 -4.00
CA ALA A 249 2.09 0.06 -4.69
C ALA A 249 1.55 1.04 -3.66
N GLU A 250 1.43 2.31 -4.05
CA GLU A 250 0.80 3.35 -3.24
C GLU A 250 -0.48 3.85 -3.89
N THR A 251 -1.48 4.12 -3.08
CA THR A 251 -2.71 4.77 -3.49
C THR A 251 -2.89 5.99 -2.61
N LEU A 252 -2.91 7.17 -3.23
CA LEU A 252 -3.17 8.43 -2.56
C LEU A 252 -4.68 8.65 -2.47
N GLU A 253 -5.18 8.73 -1.25
CA GLU A 253 -6.51 9.17 -0.88
C GLU A 253 -6.40 10.58 -0.27
N ASP A 254 -7.47 11.39 -0.30
CA ASP A 254 -7.46 12.83 0.07
C ASP A 254 -6.52 13.18 1.24
N ARG A 255 -6.67 12.49 2.38
CA ARG A 255 -5.88 12.71 3.59
C ARG A 255 -4.99 11.55 4.00
N TYR A 256 -5.00 10.45 3.25
CA TYR A 256 -4.30 9.23 3.60
C TYR A 256 -3.58 8.65 2.40
N THR A 257 -2.47 7.98 2.62
CA THR A 257 -1.84 7.14 1.61
C THR A 257 -1.91 5.71 2.11
N THR A 258 -2.34 4.81 1.24
CA THR A 258 -2.35 3.37 1.47
C THR A 258 -1.20 2.76 0.68
N ARG A 259 -0.32 2.03 1.36
CA ARG A 259 0.79 1.27 0.76
C ARG A 259 0.51 -0.22 0.86
N ARG A 260 0.60 -0.93 -0.27
CA ARG A 260 0.58 -2.39 -0.37
C ARG A 260 2.00 -2.87 -0.61
N MET A 261 2.62 -3.50 0.39
CA MET A 261 3.97 -4.08 0.27
C MET A 261 3.85 -5.54 -0.17
N TRP A 262 4.30 -5.85 -1.39
CA TRP A 262 4.15 -7.17 -1.99
C TRP A 262 5.27 -8.13 -1.56
N LEU A 263 4.86 -9.33 -1.18
CA LEU A 263 5.67 -10.43 -0.69
C LEU A 263 5.44 -11.66 -1.56
N SER A 264 6.51 -12.41 -1.85
CA SER A 264 6.40 -13.75 -2.42
C SER A 264 7.00 -14.79 -1.49
N GLY A 265 6.26 -15.86 -1.22
CA GLY A 265 6.76 -17.02 -0.49
C GLY A 265 7.65 -17.88 -1.37
N ASN A 266 8.85 -18.21 -0.90
CA ASN A 266 9.83 -19.03 -1.63
C ASN A 266 9.32 -20.47 -1.85
N THR A 267 8.79 -21.10 -0.80
CA THR A 267 8.34 -22.50 -0.86
C THR A 267 6.89 -22.61 -1.31
N THR A 268 6.04 -21.70 -0.84
CA THR A 268 4.59 -21.73 -1.08
C THR A 268 4.20 -21.15 -2.44
N GLY A 269 5.06 -20.30 -3.03
CA GLY A 269 4.75 -19.56 -4.26
C GLY A 269 3.63 -18.52 -4.09
N LEU A 270 3.18 -18.23 -2.87
CA LEU A 270 2.11 -17.28 -2.60
C LEU A 270 2.58 -15.85 -2.86
N LEU A 271 1.79 -15.08 -3.61
CA LEU A 271 1.96 -13.64 -3.80
C LEU A 271 0.93 -12.87 -2.98
N VAL A 272 1.38 -12.22 -1.91
CA VAL A 272 0.53 -11.56 -0.90
C VAL A 272 1.05 -10.15 -0.59
N ASN A 273 0.27 -9.33 0.10
CA ASN A 273 0.71 -8.00 0.51
C ASN A 273 0.38 -7.67 1.97
N VAL A 274 1.30 -6.94 2.61
CA VAL A 274 1.03 -6.25 3.87
C VAL A 274 0.57 -4.84 3.54
N GLN A 275 -0.63 -4.50 3.99
CA GLN A 275 -1.23 -3.18 3.75
C GLN A 275 -1.06 -2.26 4.95
N SER A 276 -0.50 -1.08 4.72
CA SER A 276 -0.31 -0.02 5.71
C SER A 276 -0.98 1.26 5.23
N THR A 277 -1.69 1.96 6.11
CA THR A 277 -2.31 3.26 5.80
C THR A 277 -1.78 4.30 6.77
N ALA A 278 -1.36 5.44 6.24
CA ALA A 278 -0.83 6.55 7.01
C ALA A 278 -1.41 7.87 6.48
N PRO A 279 -1.54 8.94 7.31
CA PRO A 279 -1.87 10.26 6.79
C PRO A 279 -0.94 10.68 5.66
N SER A 280 -1.45 11.38 4.65
CA SER A 280 -0.66 11.78 3.48
C SER A 280 0.60 12.54 3.91
N GLY A 281 1.77 12.03 3.51
CA GLY A 281 3.08 12.56 3.88
C GLY A 281 3.68 12.01 5.16
N ALA A 282 2.97 11.20 5.95
CA ALA A 282 3.54 10.47 7.09
C ALA A 282 4.32 9.23 6.63
N SER A 283 5.24 8.74 7.48
CA SER A 283 5.98 7.51 7.19
C SER A 283 5.11 6.27 7.38
N PHE A 284 5.30 5.30 6.50
CA PHE A 284 4.73 3.97 6.65
C PHE A 284 5.55 3.11 7.61
N ASP A 285 4.94 1.99 8.02
CA ASP A 285 5.69 0.86 8.54
C ASP A 285 6.70 0.40 7.47
N ASN A 286 7.98 0.49 7.83
CA ASN A 286 9.12 0.20 6.97
C ASN A 286 9.89 -1.03 7.45
N ARG A 287 9.26 -1.92 8.24
CA ARG A 287 9.85 -3.22 8.61
C ARG A 287 10.15 -4.09 7.39
N LEU A 288 9.45 -3.82 6.28
CA LEU A 288 9.61 -4.50 5.01
C LEU A 288 10.20 -3.52 3.99
N THR A 289 11.29 -3.94 3.35
CA THR A 289 12.00 -3.15 2.35
C THR A 289 12.21 -4.00 1.10
N PRO A 290 11.83 -3.51 -0.10
CA PRO A 290 12.06 -4.24 -1.36
C PRO A 290 13.51 -4.68 -1.51
N GLY A 291 13.72 -5.90 -2.03
CA GLY A 291 15.06 -6.49 -2.16
C GLY A 291 15.57 -7.18 -0.91
N ARG A 292 14.76 -7.27 0.15
CA ARG A 292 15.05 -8.04 1.36
C ARG A 292 14.05 -9.19 1.54
N GLU A 293 14.43 -10.17 2.33
CA GLU A 293 13.60 -11.30 2.71
C GLU A 293 13.64 -11.55 4.21
N PHE A 294 12.63 -12.24 4.73
CA PHE A 294 12.57 -12.68 6.11
C PHE A 294 11.90 -14.05 6.21
N THR A 295 12.24 -14.81 7.26
CA THR A 295 11.57 -16.07 7.56
C THR A 295 10.59 -15.88 8.70
N GLY A 296 9.33 -16.29 8.50
CA GLY A 296 8.31 -16.15 9.53
C GLY A 296 6.89 -16.46 9.05
N GLY A 297 5.95 -16.36 9.99
CA GLY A 297 4.53 -16.56 9.72
C GLY A 297 3.85 -15.29 9.21
N VAL A 298 3.06 -15.42 8.16
CA VAL A 298 2.06 -14.43 7.72
C VAL A 298 0.66 -14.99 7.93
N TYR A 299 -0.30 -14.12 8.21
CA TYR A 299 -1.67 -14.51 8.56
C TYR A 299 -2.62 -13.96 7.51
N LEU A 300 -3.35 -14.84 6.82
CA LEU A 300 -4.19 -14.48 5.67
C LEU A 300 -5.49 -13.82 6.12
N TYR A 301 -5.81 -12.66 5.55
CA TYR A 301 -7.15 -12.09 5.71
C TYR A 301 -8.18 -12.93 4.96
N PRO A 302 -9.43 -13.03 5.46
CA PRO A 302 -10.51 -13.74 4.77
C PRO A 302 -10.74 -13.24 3.33
N GLY A 303 -11.24 -14.15 2.48
CA GLY A 303 -11.48 -13.89 1.05
C GLY A 303 -10.60 -14.70 0.09
N GLY A 304 -9.82 -15.66 0.63
CA GLY A 304 -9.07 -16.64 -0.15
C GLY A 304 -8.23 -16.01 -1.26
N PRO A 305 -8.33 -16.52 -2.51
CA PRO A 305 -7.47 -16.11 -3.63
C PRO A 305 -7.77 -14.70 -4.18
N SER A 306 -8.69 -13.95 -3.57
CA SER A 306 -9.02 -12.56 -3.97
C SER A 306 -8.54 -11.50 -2.98
N SER A 307 -8.21 -11.89 -1.74
CA SER A 307 -7.83 -10.93 -0.70
C SER A 307 -6.40 -10.43 -0.89
N PHE A 308 -5.49 -11.37 -1.17
CA PHE A 308 -4.02 -11.20 -1.20
C PHE A 308 -3.42 -10.56 0.04
N ARG A 309 -4.22 -10.12 1.01
CA ARG A 309 -3.79 -9.35 2.15
C ARG A 309 -3.38 -10.27 3.28
N VAL A 310 -2.26 -9.95 3.90
CA VAL A 310 -1.77 -10.63 5.10
C VAL A 310 -1.51 -9.66 6.24
N ALA A 311 -1.59 -10.16 7.46
CA ALA A 311 -0.99 -9.54 8.64
C ALA A 311 0.35 -10.23 8.95
N ILE A 312 1.30 -9.44 9.43
CA ILE A 312 2.53 -9.93 10.07
C ILE A 312 2.46 -9.61 11.57
N PRO A 313 3.08 -10.40 12.46
CA PRO A 313 3.15 -10.11 13.89
C PRO A 313 3.68 -8.71 14.21
N ASP A 314 3.39 -8.22 15.42
CA ASP A 314 4.05 -7.02 15.95
C ASP A 314 5.51 -7.31 16.32
N GLY A 315 6.32 -6.26 16.38
CA GLY A 315 7.75 -6.34 16.67
C GLY A 315 8.62 -6.25 15.42
N ASP A 316 9.92 -6.37 15.65
CA ASP A 316 10.92 -6.32 14.59
C ASP A 316 10.81 -7.55 13.70
N VAL A 317 11.00 -7.35 12.40
CA VAL A 317 11.10 -8.41 11.40
C VAL A 317 12.53 -8.38 10.90
N PRO A 318 13.43 -9.22 11.44
CA PRO A 318 14.80 -9.30 10.96
C PRO A 318 14.78 -9.71 9.49
N THR A 319 15.31 -8.85 8.63
CA THR A 319 15.37 -9.08 7.19
C THR A 319 16.81 -9.19 6.75
N THR A 320 17.07 -9.99 5.72
CA THR A 320 18.37 -10.11 5.03
C THR A 320 18.21 -9.71 3.56
N PRO A 321 19.27 -9.26 2.86
CA PRO A 321 19.21 -9.05 1.42
C PRO A 321 18.81 -10.34 0.69
N ILE A 322 18.01 -10.22 -0.39
CA ILE A 322 17.71 -11.35 -1.27
C ILE A 322 19.00 -11.73 -2.01
N GLU A 323 19.47 -12.96 -1.80
CA GLU A 323 20.62 -13.50 -2.54
C GLU A 323 20.21 -14.05 -3.90
N GLN A 324 19.05 -14.70 -3.95
CA GLN A 324 18.47 -15.29 -5.16
C GLN A 324 16.95 -15.15 -5.14
N LEU A 325 16.38 -14.70 -6.26
CA LEU A 325 14.93 -14.65 -6.41
C LEU A 325 14.35 -16.07 -6.52
N ALA A 326 13.28 -16.30 -5.77
CA ALA A 326 12.54 -17.56 -5.73
C ALA A 326 11.25 -17.51 -6.58
N VAL A 327 11.14 -16.54 -7.49
CA VAL A 327 9.92 -16.31 -8.25
C VAL A 327 10.07 -16.78 -9.68
N THR A 328 9.08 -17.53 -10.14
CA THR A 328 8.94 -17.86 -11.56
C THR A 328 7.86 -16.96 -12.13
N GLY A 329 8.25 -16.05 -13.03
CA GLY A 329 7.29 -15.22 -13.76
C GLY A 329 6.45 -16.06 -14.73
N THR A 330 5.33 -15.51 -15.17
CA THR A 330 4.40 -16.15 -16.12
C THR A 330 4.24 -15.32 -17.39
N GLY A 331 3.70 -15.91 -18.46
CA GLY A 331 3.19 -15.14 -19.61
C GLY A 331 1.93 -14.35 -19.26
N ILE A 332 1.56 -13.39 -20.10
CA ILE A 332 0.41 -12.49 -19.84
C ILE A 332 -0.90 -13.28 -19.83
N ASP A 333 -1.09 -14.24 -20.73
CA ASP A 333 -2.32 -15.05 -20.78
C ASP A 333 -2.52 -15.88 -19.51
N THR A 334 -1.44 -16.47 -18.97
CA THR A 334 -1.49 -17.21 -17.69
C THR A 334 -1.86 -16.28 -16.53
N ALA A 335 -1.32 -15.05 -16.52
CA ALA A 335 -1.68 -14.06 -15.51
C ALA A 335 -3.17 -13.64 -15.64
N LEU A 336 -3.67 -13.45 -16.86
CA LEU A 336 -5.08 -13.16 -17.12
C LEU A 336 -6.01 -14.32 -16.74
N ALA A 337 -5.60 -15.57 -16.96
CA ALA A 337 -6.33 -16.75 -16.49
C ALA A 337 -6.34 -16.86 -14.95
N GLY A 338 -5.26 -16.44 -14.29
CA GLY A 338 -5.22 -16.25 -12.83
C GLY A 338 -6.23 -15.19 -12.37
N ARG A 339 -6.23 -14.02 -13.02
CA ARG A 339 -7.20 -12.95 -12.76
C ARG A 339 -8.64 -13.40 -12.95
N ALA A 340 -8.93 -14.13 -14.03
CA ALA A 340 -10.28 -14.64 -14.29
C ALA A 340 -10.77 -15.59 -13.18
N ARG A 341 -9.90 -16.45 -12.65
CA ARG A 341 -10.23 -17.30 -11.48
C ARG A 341 -10.48 -16.47 -10.22
N ALA A 342 -9.67 -15.44 -9.98
CA ALA A 342 -9.89 -14.55 -8.83
C ALA A 342 -11.20 -13.75 -8.96
N LEU A 343 -11.56 -13.32 -10.16
CA LEU A 343 -12.83 -12.64 -10.46
C LEU A 343 -14.06 -13.54 -10.26
N ALA A 344 -13.92 -14.85 -10.47
CA ALA A 344 -15.00 -15.79 -10.17
C ALA A 344 -15.31 -15.86 -8.66
N THR A 345 -14.32 -15.62 -7.79
CA THR A 345 -14.49 -15.53 -6.33
C THR A 345 -14.89 -14.12 -5.88
N ASP A 346 -14.27 -13.08 -6.45
CA ASP A 346 -14.50 -11.67 -6.17
C ASP A 346 -14.71 -10.87 -7.47
N PRO A 347 -15.96 -10.74 -7.95
CA PRO A 347 -16.28 -9.99 -9.17
C PRO A 347 -15.90 -8.51 -9.13
N TRP A 348 -15.64 -7.95 -7.94
CA TRP A 348 -15.30 -6.55 -7.72
C TRP A 348 -13.79 -6.33 -7.58
N LEU A 349 -12.97 -7.36 -7.85
CA LEU A 349 -11.52 -7.27 -7.77
C LEU A 349 -10.96 -6.26 -8.80
N LEU A 350 -10.55 -5.10 -8.30
CA LEU A 350 -9.98 -4.03 -9.13
C LEU A 350 -8.56 -4.33 -9.63
N ARG A 351 -7.76 -5.03 -8.81
CA ARG A 351 -6.32 -5.19 -9.02
C ARG A 351 -5.92 -6.63 -8.73
N TYR A 352 -5.35 -7.30 -9.73
CA TYR A 352 -4.82 -8.65 -9.59
C TYR A 352 -3.29 -8.62 -9.63
N PRO A 353 -2.60 -9.07 -8.59
CA PRO A 353 -1.14 -9.10 -8.59
C PRO A 353 -0.62 -10.24 -9.47
N ALA A 354 0.42 -9.97 -10.24
CA ALA A 354 1.10 -10.97 -11.05
C ALA A 354 2.59 -10.67 -11.16
N ILE A 355 3.37 -11.72 -11.39
CA ILE A 355 4.74 -11.61 -11.87
C ILE A 355 4.72 -12.07 -13.32
N VAL A 356 4.89 -11.13 -14.25
CA VAL A 356 4.86 -11.41 -15.69
C VAL A 356 6.26 -11.29 -16.27
N ILE A 357 6.62 -12.20 -17.19
CA ILE A 357 7.87 -12.09 -17.96
C ILE A 357 7.55 -11.28 -19.21
N ALA A 358 7.91 -10.00 -19.20
CA ALA A 358 7.55 -9.09 -20.27
C ALA A 358 8.65 -8.05 -20.53
N ARG A 359 8.53 -7.37 -21.67
CA ARG A 359 9.37 -6.24 -22.07
C ARG A 359 8.53 -4.98 -22.33
N PRO A 360 9.04 -3.78 -22.04
CA PRO A 360 8.37 -2.54 -22.40
C PRO A 360 8.47 -2.28 -23.92
N VAL A 361 7.33 -2.05 -24.56
CA VAL A 361 7.24 -1.67 -25.98
C VAL A 361 6.48 -0.36 -26.11
N GLN A 362 7.00 0.56 -26.92
CA GLN A 362 6.36 1.84 -27.19
C GLN A 362 6.16 2.04 -28.70
N HIS A 363 4.92 2.30 -29.10
CA HIS A 363 4.58 2.68 -30.47
C HIS A 363 4.75 4.19 -30.66
N GLY A 364 5.22 4.61 -31.83
CA GLY A 364 5.53 6.02 -32.11
C GLY A 364 4.32 6.92 -32.30
N LYS A 365 3.24 6.45 -32.94
CA LYS A 365 2.03 7.24 -33.27
C LYS A 365 0.75 6.37 -33.37
N PRO A 366 -0.28 6.61 -32.53
CA PRO A 366 -0.22 7.38 -31.29
C PRO A 366 0.77 6.74 -30.30
N LYS A 367 1.32 7.53 -29.36
CA LYS A 367 2.17 6.98 -28.30
C LYS A 367 1.34 6.01 -27.46
N ARG A 368 1.59 4.71 -27.63
CA ARG A 368 0.97 3.65 -26.84
C ARG A 368 2.08 2.81 -26.21
N ARG A 369 1.94 2.54 -24.91
CA ARG A 369 2.88 1.79 -24.10
C ARG A 369 2.26 0.46 -23.77
N HIS A 370 3.02 -0.62 -23.94
CA HIS A 370 2.58 -1.97 -23.60
C HIS A 370 3.69 -2.72 -22.89
N LEU A 371 3.31 -3.63 -22.00
CA LEU A 371 4.14 -4.77 -21.66
C LEU A 371 3.80 -5.92 -22.61
N VAL A 372 4.82 -6.51 -23.21
CA VAL A 372 4.68 -7.60 -24.19
C VAL A 372 5.46 -8.80 -23.71
N ASP A 373 4.84 -9.97 -23.66
CA ASP A 373 5.50 -11.22 -23.27
C ASP A 373 6.27 -11.88 -24.44
N ALA A 374 6.81 -13.08 -24.20
CA ALA A 374 7.57 -13.83 -25.20
C ALA A 374 6.72 -14.30 -26.40
N ASP A 375 5.43 -14.58 -26.16
CA ASP A 375 4.49 -15.06 -27.15
C ASP A 375 3.84 -13.92 -27.96
N GLY A 376 4.11 -12.68 -27.57
CA GLY A 376 3.61 -11.48 -28.22
C GLY A 376 2.27 -10.99 -27.66
N ASN A 377 1.76 -11.60 -26.60
CA ASN A 377 0.60 -11.10 -25.88
C ASN A 377 0.98 -9.77 -25.22
N ALA A 378 0.03 -8.83 -25.18
CA ALA A 378 0.33 -7.46 -24.76
C ALA A 378 -0.80 -6.87 -23.92
N LEU A 379 -0.43 -6.15 -22.85
CA LEU A 379 -1.34 -5.33 -22.06
C LEU A 379 -0.89 -3.87 -22.06
N PRO A 380 -1.82 -2.88 -22.16
CA PRO A 380 -1.49 -1.47 -22.02
C PRO A 380 -0.80 -1.20 -20.68
N ALA A 381 0.34 -0.51 -20.70
CA ALA A 381 1.07 -0.18 -19.48
C ALA A 381 0.50 1.08 -18.82
N ILE A 382 0.09 0.96 -17.55
CA ILE A 382 -0.45 2.05 -16.73
C ILE A 382 0.67 2.63 -15.89
N CYS A 383 1.52 3.46 -16.49
CA CYS A 383 2.54 4.18 -15.74
C CYS A 383 2.86 5.56 -16.37
N ASP A 384 3.24 6.49 -15.50
CA ASP A 384 3.71 7.81 -15.91
C ASP A 384 5.05 7.74 -16.67
N ASP A 385 5.48 8.88 -17.20
CA ASP A 385 6.69 9.00 -18.01
C ASP A 385 7.97 8.64 -17.23
N ASP A 386 8.02 8.96 -15.94
CA ASP A 386 9.20 8.71 -15.10
C ASP A 386 9.35 7.20 -14.82
N ARG A 387 8.26 6.54 -14.39
CA ARG A 387 8.24 5.09 -14.18
C ARG A 387 8.49 4.33 -15.48
N TRP A 388 7.94 4.80 -16.59
CA TRP A 388 8.19 4.21 -17.91
C TRP A 388 9.66 4.31 -18.33
N ALA A 389 10.30 5.47 -18.14
CA ALA A 389 11.71 5.66 -18.47
C ALA A 389 12.62 4.75 -17.63
N ARG A 390 12.33 4.61 -16.33
CA ARG A 390 13.05 3.67 -15.45
C ARG A 390 12.88 2.23 -15.89
N LEU A 391 11.66 1.82 -16.23
CA LEU A 391 11.38 0.47 -16.72
C LEU A 391 12.15 0.17 -18.03
N GLN A 392 12.18 1.10 -18.98
CA GLN A 392 12.96 0.94 -20.21
C GLN A 392 14.46 0.85 -19.95
N ALA A 393 14.99 1.74 -19.11
CA ALA A 393 16.41 1.76 -18.77
C ALA A 393 16.84 0.47 -18.04
N ALA A 394 16.01 -0.01 -17.11
CA ALA A 394 16.31 -1.17 -16.30
C ALA A 394 16.24 -2.48 -17.11
N THR A 395 15.26 -2.61 -18.01
CA THR A 395 15.08 -3.83 -18.83
C THR A 395 15.96 -3.86 -20.08
N GLY A 396 16.43 -2.70 -20.56
CA GLY A 396 17.15 -2.59 -21.84
C GLY A 396 16.34 -3.14 -23.03
N GLY A 397 15.01 -3.18 -22.93
CA GLY A 397 14.11 -3.75 -23.95
C GLY A 397 14.05 -5.28 -24.00
N ARG A 398 14.64 -5.97 -23.01
CA ARG A 398 14.62 -7.44 -22.90
C ARG A 398 13.44 -7.92 -22.06
N LEU A 399 13.15 -9.21 -22.14
CA LEU A 399 12.19 -9.88 -21.27
C LEU A 399 12.78 -9.95 -19.86
N HIS A 400 12.01 -9.46 -18.89
CA HIS A 400 12.34 -9.53 -17.47
C HIS A 400 11.09 -9.94 -16.67
N PRO A 401 11.24 -10.65 -15.54
CA PRO A 401 10.15 -10.79 -14.59
C PRO A 401 9.82 -9.40 -13.99
N ILE A 402 8.56 -9.03 -14.03
CA ILE A 402 8.03 -7.75 -13.58
C ILE A 402 6.89 -8.04 -12.60
N LEU A 403 7.02 -7.56 -11.37
CA LEU A 403 5.88 -7.48 -10.45
C LEU A 403 4.94 -6.39 -10.96
N ALA A 404 3.67 -6.72 -11.14
CA ALA A 404 2.65 -5.81 -11.62
C ALA A 404 1.28 -6.04 -10.98
N GLU A 405 0.43 -5.02 -11.03
CA GLU A 405 -1.01 -5.13 -10.76
C GLU A 405 -1.78 -5.02 -12.09
N ILE A 406 -2.55 -6.05 -12.45
CA ILE A 406 -3.43 -6.06 -13.63
C ILE A 406 -4.80 -5.50 -13.23
N THR A 407 -5.26 -4.49 -13.95
CA THR A 407 -6.57 -3.84 -13.79
C THR A 407 -7.43 -4.04 -15.04
N THR A 408 -8.63 -3.44 -15.06
CA THR A 408 -9.48 -3.38 -16.27
C THR A 408 -8.84 -2.57 -17.39
N ASP A 409 -7.99 -1.59 -17.05
CA ASP A 409 -7.44 -0.62 -18.02
C ASP A 409 -6.07 -1.05 -18.57
N GLY A 410 -5.47 -2.12 -18.01
CA GLY A 410 -4.13 -2.55 -18.38
C GLY A 410 -3.33 -3.12 -17.21
N ILE A 411 -2.01 -2.95 -17.28
CA ILE A 411 -1.04 -3.49 -16.33
C ILE A 411 -0.17 -2.38 -15.74
N ASP A 412 -0.14 -2.27 -14.42
CA ASP A 412 0.64 -1.30 -13.65
C ASP A 412 1.95 -1.95 -13.17
N PRO A 413 3.10 -1.69 -13.82
CA PRO A 413 4.37 -2.26 -13.42
C PRO A 413 4.87 -1.61 -12.12
N LEU A 414 5.17 -2.43 -11.11
CA LEU A 414 5.59 -1.97 -9.78
C LEU A 414 7.10 -2.11 -9.56
N SER A 415 7.66 -3.26 -9.95
CA SER A 415 9.09 -3.53 -9.81
C SER A 415 9.60 -4.39 -10.97
N MET A 416 10.82 -4.11 -11.41
CA MET A 416 11.58 -5.07 -12.20
C MET A 416 12.36 -6.00 -11.27
N LEU A 417 12.36 -7.29 -11.59
CA LEU A 417 13.02 -8.33 -10.84
C LEU A 417 14.22 -8.86 -11.64
N SER A 418 15.33 -9.11 -10.95
CA SER A 418 16.58 -9.56 -11.55
C SER A 418 17.05 -10.84 -10.90
N ASP A 419 17.18 -11.90 -11.70
CA ASP A 419 17.73 -13.19 -11.26
C ASP A 419 19.26 -13.17 -11.15
N ALA A 420 19.89 -12.06 -11.57
CA ALA A 420 21.33 -11.88 -11.42
C ALA A 420 21.68 -11.61 -9.95
N GLN A 421 22.75 -12.23 -9.46
CA GLN A 421 23.26 -11.96 -8.12
C GLN A 421 23.49 -10.44 -7.96
N PRO A 422 23.01 -9.82 -6.86
CA PRO A 422 23.15 -8.39 -6.68
C PRO A 422 24.62 -7.95 -6.67
N SER A 423 24.95 -6.98 -7.51
CA SER A 423 26.29 -6.39 -7.57
C SER A 423 26.23 -4.93 -8.03
N ARG A 424 27.36 -4.22 -7.97
CA ARG A 424 27.45 -2.86 -8.54
C ARG A 424 27.18 -2.82 -10.05
N LEU A 425 27.35 -3.94 -10.76
CA LEU A 425 27.20 -4.04 -12.21
C LEU A 425 25.81 -4.54 -12.61
N SER A 426 25.25 -5.49 -11.85
CA SER A 426 23.93 -6.09 -12.10
C SER A 426 22.77 -5.36 -11.42
N GLY A 427 23.05 -4.46 -10.48
CA GLY A 427 22.04 -3.77 -9.68
C GLY A 427 21.43 -4.67 -8.60
N PRO A 428 20.38 -4.19 -7.90
CA PRO A 428 19.67 -4.97 -6.89
C PRO A 428 18.77 -6.03 -7.53
N ALA A 429 18.47 -7.10 -6.78
CA ALA A 429 17.51 -8.15 -7.19
C ALA A 429 16.10 -7.57 -7.45
N VAL A 430 15.76 -6.47 -6.78
CA VAL A 430 14.48 -5.77 -6.92
C VAL A 430 14.74 -4.31 -7.22
N THR A 431 14.24 -3.84 -8.36
CA THR A 431 14.24 -2.42 -8.73
C THR A 431 12.81 -1.91 -8.74
N ALA A 432 12.43 -1.20 -7.67
CA ALA A 432 11.12 -0.52 -7.59
C ALA A 432 11.07 0.63 -8.61
N LEU A 433 9.93 0.77 -9.31
CA LEU A 433 9.76 1.71 -10.42
C LEU A 433 9.25 3.08 -9.96
#